data_AF-A0A1Q7IY17-F1
#
_entry.id   AF-A0A1Q7IY17-F1
#
_cell.length_a   1.000
_cell.length_b   1.000
_cell.length_c   1.000
_cell.angle_alpha   90.00
_cell.angle_beta   90.00
_cell.angle_gamma   90.00
#
_symmetry.space_group_name_H-M   'P 1'
#
loop_
_entity.id
_entity.type
_entity.pdbx_description
1 polymer ?
#
loop_
_entity_poly.entity_id
_entity_poly.type
_entity_poly.pdbx_seq_one_letter_code
_entity_poly.pdbx_strand_id
1 'polypeptide(L)'
;MCFALDGGVWLHRHRLRDEPMVHLVSADKDRLLALGADLGMRPEWLQYKPLKDPRTGERVPAWHWDLWGSRLRELDGGGDAGAPRR
;
A
#
# COMPACT_ATOMS: atom_id res chain seq x y z
N MET A 1 0.74 0.35 12.76
CA MET A 1 1.32 -1.01 12.69
C MET A 1 0.40 -2.07 13.29
N CYS A 2 -0.01 -2.04 14.57
CA CYS A 2 -0.87 -3.09 15.16
C CYS A 2 -2.20 -3.28 14.43
N PHE A 3 -2.87 -2.20 14.03
CA PHE A 3 -4.08 -2.29 13.21
C PHE A 3 -3.89 -3.10 11.91
N ALA A 4 -2.72 -2.96 11.26
CA ALA A 4 -2.39 -3.74 10.06
C ALA A 4 -2.11 -5.21 10.38
N LEU A 5 -1.48 -5.48 11.53
CA LEU A 5 -1.23 -6.84 12.02
C LEU A 5 -2.53 -7.58 12.37
N ASP A 6 -3.53 -6.85 12.85
CA ASP A 6 -4.85 -7.39 13.20
C ASP A 6 -5.78 -7.55 11.97
N GLY A 7 -5.21 -7.50 10.76
CA GLY A 7 -5.93 -7.65 9.49
C GLY A 7 -6.61 -6.39 8.98
N GLY A 8 -6.41 -5.24 9.61
CA GLY A 8 -6.77 -3.95 9.05
C GLY A 8 -5.84 -3.54 7.89
N VAL A 9 -6.26 -2.57 7.09
CA VAL A 9 -5.37 -1.96 6.09
C VAL A 9 -4.93 -0.60 6.58
N TRP A 10 -3.62 -0.39 6.68
CA TRP A 10 -3.05 0.88 7.12
C TRP A 10 -2.43 1.63 5.95
N LEU A 11 -3.01 2.80 5.65
CA LEU A 11 -2.51 3.77 4.67
C LEU A 11 -1.68 4.83 5.38
N HIS A 12 -0.49 5.09 4.87
CA HIS A 12 0.38 6.18 5.29
C HIS A 12 0.91 6.92 4.06
N ARG A 13 0.81 8.25 4.05
CA ARG A 13 1.35 9.12 3.00
C ARG A 13 2.50 9.93 3.58
N HIS A 14 3.64 9.97 2.90
CA HIS A 14 4.81 10.73 3.37
C HIS A 14 5.67 11.21 2.20
N ARG A 15 6.74 11.97 2.50
CA ARG A 15 7.76 12.36 1.52
C ARG A 15 9.05 11.58 1.78
N LEU A 16 9.54 10.82 0.80
CA LEU A 16 10.83 10.14 0.86
C LEU A 16 11.83 10.93 0.01
N ARG A 17 12.86 11.52 0.64
CA ARG A 17 13.85 12.39 -0.05
C ARG A 17 13.18 13.50 -0.88
N ASP A 18 12.16 14.13 -0.29
CA ASP A 18 11.32 15.14 -0.92
C ASP A 18 10.44 14.66 -2.09
N GLU A 19 10.36 13.35 -2.35
CA GLU A 19 9.41 12.78 -3.30
C GLU A 19 8.15 12.25 -2.59
N PRO A 20 6.94 12.50 -3.11
CA PRO A 20 5.71 11.90 -2.59
C PRO A 20 5.77 10.37 -2.61
N MET A 21 5.28 9.77 -1.53
CA MET A 21 5.25 8.33 -1.34
C MET A 21 3.97 7.91 -0.62
N VAL A 22 3.41 6.77 -1.04
CA VAL A 22 2.29 6.10 -0.41
C VAL A 22 2.74 4.72 0.07
N HIS A 23 2.48 4.44 1.34
CA HIS A 23 2.65 3.14 1.96
C HIS A 23 1.28 2.57 2.31
N LEU A 24 0.97 1.38 1.80
CA LEU A 24 -0.23 0.62 2.17
C LEU A 24 0.21 -0.76 2.66
N VAL A 25 -0.29 -1.18 3.83
CA VAL A 25 0.14 -2.44 4.46
C VAL A 25 -0.98 -3.15 5.20
N SER A 26 -0.94 -4.49 5.18
CA SER A 26 -1.80 -5.39 5.94
C SER A 26 -1.11 -6.75 6.18
N ALA A 27 -1.46 -7.43 7.28
CA ALA A 27 -1.20 -8.86 7.48
C ALA A 27 -2.28 -9.76 6.87
N ASP A 28 -3.39 -9.18 6.39
CA ASP A 28 -4.39 -9.85 5.57
C ASP A 28 -4.14 -9.49 4.10
N LYS A 29 -3.58 -10.44 3.34
CA LYS A 29 -3.24 -10.26 1.92
C LYS A 29 -4.46 -10.02 1.05
N ASP A 30 -5.53 -10.79 1.28
CA ASP A 30 -6.69 -10.79 0.40
C ASP A 30 -7.47 -9.47 0.56
N ARG A 31 -7.60 -8.99 1.80
CA ARG A 31 -8.17 -7.66 2.06
C ARG A 31 -7.32 -6.54 1.45
N LEU A 32 -5.99 -6.64 1.52
CA LEU A 32 -5.11 -5.66 0.92
C LEU A 32 -5.24 -5.64 -0.60
N LEU A 33 -5.28 -6.82 -1.23
CA LEU A 33 -5.49 -6.95 -2.68
C LEU A 33 -6.84 -6.40 -3.12
N ALA A 34 -7.91 -6.68 -2.37
CA ALA A 34 -9.25 -6.17 -2.65
C ALA A 34 -9.27 -4.63 -2.64
N LEU A 35 -8.77 -4.00 -1.56
CA LEU A 35 -8.70 -2.53 -1.50
C LEU A 35 -7.75 -1.96 -2.55
N GLY A 36 -6.63 -2.64 -2.82
CA GLY A 36 -5.69 -2.22 -3.86
C GLY A 36 -6.33 -2.19 -5.23
N ALA A 37 -7.15 -3.17 -5.58
CA ALA A 37 -7.90 -3.18 -6.83
C ALA A 37 -8.82 -1.96 -6.96
N ASP A 38 -9.56 -1.63 -5.89
CA ASP A 38 -10.44 -0.44 -5.85
C ASP A 38 -9.66 0.88 -5.99
N LEU A 39 -8.39 0.90 -5.55
CA LEU A 39 -7.51 2.06 -5.64
C LEU A 39 -6.64 2.09 -6.91
N GLY A 40 -6.76 1.11 -7.80
CA GLY A 40 -5.91 0.98 -9.00
C GLY A 40 -4.47 0.54 -8.71
N MET A 41 -4.18 0.02 -7.51
CA MET A 41 -2.88 -0.53 -7.16
C MET A 41 -2.67 -1.88 -7.81
N ARG A 42 -1.56 -2.01 -8.55
CA ARG A 42 -1.25 -3.22 -9.30
C ARG A 42 -0.68 -4.32 -8.40
N PRO A 43 -1.20 -5.57 -8.47
CA PRO A 43 -0.68 -6.70 -7.69
C PRO A 43 0.82 -6.96 -7.91
N GLU A 44 1.34 -6.71 -9.11
CA GLU A 44 2.77 -6.89 -9.43
C GLU A 44 3.71 -5.98 -8.63
N TRP A 45 3.20 -4.91 -8.02
CA TRP A 45 3.98 -4.02 -7.15
C TRP A 45 3.98 -4.46 -5.68
N LEU A 46 3.18 -5.46 -5.33
CA LEU A 46 3.01 -5.92 -3.97
C LEU A 46 4.27 -6.64 -3.50
N GLN A 47 4.73 -6.29 -2.31
CA GLN A 47 5.93 -6.85 -1.70
C GLN A 47 5.56 -7.67 -0.47
N TYR A 48 6.16 -8.83 -0.29
CA TYR A 48 6.11 -9.58 0.96
C TYR A 48 7.22 -9.11 1.90
N LYS A 49 6.86 -8.62 3.08
CA LYS A 49 7.82 -8.16 4.08
C LYS A 49 7.22 -8.34 5.48
N PRO A 50 7.63 -9.38 6.24
CA PRO A 50 7.07 -9.63 7.56
C PRO A 50 7.27 -8.44 8.51
N LEU A 51 6.22 -8.10 9.25
CA LEU A 51 6.24 -7.10 10.30
C LEU A 51 6.60 -7.76 11.64
N LYS A 52 7.38 -7.07 12.46
CA LYS A 52 7.60 -7.49 13.84
C LYS A 52 6.44 -7.00 14.70
N ASP A 53 5.72 -7.90 15.34
CA ASP A 53 4.64 -7.56 16.27
C ASP A 53 5.27 -6.96 17.54
N PRO A 54 4.96 -5.71 17.92
CA PRO A 54 5.52 -5.11 19.13
C PRO A 54 4.96 -5.74 20.42
N ARG A 55 3.84 -6.48 20.34
CA ARG A 55 3.18 -7.13 21.48
C ARG A 55 3.86 -8.43 21.87
N THR A 56 4.34 -9.20 20.87
CA THR A 56 4.91 -10.54 21.07
C THR A 56 6.38 -10.65 20.66
N GLY A 57 6.87 -9.72 19.83
CA GLY A 57 8.21 -9.75 19.25
C GLY A 57 8.35 -10.67 18.03
N GLU A 58 7.30 -11.41 17.66
CA GLU A 58 7.30 -12.35 16.54
C GLU A 58 7.19 -11.63 15.19
N ARG A 59 7.61 -12.31 14.13
CA ARG A 59 7.44 -11.82 12.76
C ARG A 59 6.17 -12.41 12.15
N VAL A 60 5.22 -11.54 11.81
CA VAL A 60 3.95 -11.89 11.19
C VAL A 60 4.03 -11.63 9.68
N PRO A 61 3.56 -12.57 8.83
CA PRO A 61 3.40 -12.32 7.40
C PRO A 61 2.67 -11.01 7.12
N ALA A 62 3.23 -10.19 6.23
CA ALA A 62 2.62 -8.93 5.84
C ALA A 62 3.01 -8.55 4.41
N TRP A 63 2.13 -7.78 3.78
CA TRP A 63 2.28 -7.33 2.40
C TRP A 63 2.17 -5.83 2.32
N HIS A 64 2.93 -5.25 1.40
CA HIS A 64 3.15 -3.82 1.31
C HIS A 64 3.09 -3.35 -0.14
N TRP A 65 2.42 -2.23 -0.37
CA TRP A 65 2.72 -1.36 -1.49
C TRP A 65 3.49 -0.15 -0.98
N ASP A 66 4.73 -0.04 -1.44
CA ASP A 66 5.60 1.12 -1.29
C ASP A 66 5.68 1.82 -2.65
N LEU A 67 4.85 2.85 -2.86
CA LEU A 67 4.70 3.52 -4.14
C LEU A 67 5.26 4.93 -4.06
N TRP A 68 6.25 5.21 -4.89
CA TRP A 68 6.83 6.53 -5.11
C TRP A 68 7.28 6.65 -6.57
N GLY A 69 7.74 7.82 -6.99
CA GLY A 69 8.34 8.03 -8.31
C GLY A 69 7.42 7.62 -9.47
N SER A 70 7.89 6.76 -10.37
CA SER A 70 7.11 6.32 -11.53
C SER A 70 5.86 5.52 -11.17
N ARG A 71 5.90 4.67 -10.13
CA ARG A 71 4.75 3.86 -9.72
C ARG A 71 3.61 4.71 -9.17
N LEU A 72 3.95 5.72 -8.36
CA LEU A 72 2.95 6.65 -7.85
C LEU A 72 2.37 7.50 -8.98
N ARG A 73 3.19 7.95 -9.94
CA ARG A 73 2.71 8.65 -11.15
C ARG A 73 1.81 7.78 -12.02
N GLU A 74 2.14 6.50 -12.19
CA GLU A 74 1.26 5.54 -12.91
C GLU A 74 -0.08 5.36 -12.18
N LEU A 75 -0.07 5.30 -10.84
CA LEU A 75 -1.29 5.22 -10.04
C LEU A 75 -2.17 6.47 -10.23
N ASP A 76 -1.57 7.66 -10.18
CA ASP A 76 -2.29 8.93 -10.36
C ASP A 76 -2.79 9.12 -11.79
N GLY A 77 -2.03 8.66 -12.79
CA GLY A 77 -2.37 8.76 -14.20
C GLY A 77 -3.38 7.70 -14.68
N GLY A 78 -3.44 6.56 -14.01
CA GLY A 78 -4.42 5.49 -14.28
C GLY A 78 -5.84 5.82 -13.81
N GLY A 79 -6.00 6.84 -12.96
CA GLY A 79 -7.31 7.31 -12.49
C GLY A 79 -8.08 8.19 -13.49
N ASP A 80 -7.47 8.53 -14.64
CA ASP A 80 -8.04 9.48 -15.63
C ASP A 80 -8.41 8.83 -16.97
N ALA A 81 -8.75 7.53 -16.97
CA ALA A 81 -9.46 6.92 -18.09
C ALA A 81 -10.96 7.30 -18.04
N GLY A 82 -11.31 8.59 -18.13
CA GLY A 82 -12.70 8.97 -18.41
C GLY A 82 -13.27 10.31 -17.93
N ALA A 83 -12.49 11.35 -17.57
CA ALA A 83 -13.10 12.65 -17.28
C ALA A 83 -12.37 13.82 -17.97
N PRO A 84 -13.01 14.55 -18.90
CA PRO A 84 -12.46 15.80 -19.39
C PRO A 84 -12.46 16.82 -18.24
N ARG A 85 -11.26 17.24 -17.82
CA ARG A 85 -11.09 18.37 -16.91
C ARG A 85 -11.55 19.64 -17.63
N ARG A 86 -12.61 20.27 -17.11
CA ARG A 86 -13.09 21.60 -17.51
C ARG A 86 -12.27 22.67 -16.81
#